data_AF-A0A4Q2ZAR6-F1
#
_entry.id   AF-A0A4Q2ZAR6-F1
#
_cell.length_a   1.000
_cell.length_b   1.000
_cell.length_c   1.000
_cell.angle_alpha   90.00
_cell.angle_beta   90.00
_cell.angle_gamma   90.00
#
_symmetry.space_group_name_H-M   'P 1'
#
loop_
_entity.id
_entity.type
_entity.pdbx_description
1 polymer ?
#
loop_
_entity_poly.entity_id
_entity_poly.type
_entity_poly.pdbx_seq_one_letter_code
_entity_poly.pdbx_strand_id
1 'polypeptide(L)'
;PVGDMDPMLFIIDGQEIPWWDLFSRKTDRLLVDATEIRVSGEPVSVEGGQLIIREMDITLPDGTVHHLSKIKSLDGATTSVVIPREAMGMGDVHLLGMIGAFFGWTGVFFSLFAASIFAIIAAIFGRIGFGKQLPFGPFLAMGCVAWMFGGWKLWVWYMETLSPPLM
;
A
#
# COMPACT_ATOMS: atom_id res chain seq x y z
N PRO A 1 -13.64 1.43 -25.71
CA PRO A 1 -13.85 2.90 -25.66
C PRO A 1 -14.54 3.43 -26.92
N VAL A 2 -15.52 4.32 -26.76
CA VAL A 2 -16.26 4.99 -27.86
C VAL A 2 -15.71 6.42 -28.12
N GLY A 3 -14.77 6.91 -27.31
CA GLY A 3 -14.03 8.15 -27.55
C GLY A 3 -12.68 8.19 -26.84
N ASP A 4 -11.75 8.99 -27.38
CA ASP A 4 -10.35 9.17 -26.93
C ASP A 4 -10.21 9.84 -25.54
N MET A 5 -11.33 10.25 -24.95
CA MET A 5 -11.41 10.96 -23.66
C MET A 5 -12.06 10.11 -22.56
N ASP A 6 -12.56 8.91 -22.89
CA ASP A 6 -13.16 8.03 -21.89
C ASP A 6 -12.05 7.27 -21.18
N PRO A 7 -11.92 7.46 -19.86
CA PRO A 7 -10.94 6.72 -19.12
C PRO A 7 -11.20 5.21 -19.16
N MET A 8 -10.11 4.44 -19.06
CA MET A 8 -10.23 3.00 -18.86
C MET A 8 -10.82 2.74 -17.45
N LEU A 9 -11.87 1.93 -17.38
CA LEU A 9 -12.61 1.60 -16.16
C LEU A 9 -12.54 0.09 -15.93
N PHE A 10 -12.29 -0.34 -14.69
CA PHE A 10 -12.49 -1.72 -14.27
C PHE A 10 -13.86 -1.84 -13.64
N ILE A 11 -14.66 -2.78 -14.14
CA ILE A 11 -15.97 -3.08 -13.58
C ILE A 11 -15.85 -4.39 -12.80
N ILE A 12 -15.93 -4.32 -11.48
CA ILE A 12 -15.79 -5.46 -10.58
C ILE A 12 -17.04 -5.51 -9.70
N ASP A 13 -17.83 -6.58 -9.82
CA ASP A 13 -19.11 -6.73 -9.11
C ASP A 13 -20.06 -5.51 -9.26
N GLY A 14 -20.10 -4.94 -10.46
CA GLY A 14 -20.89 -3.74 -10.77
C GLY A 14 -20.35 -2.43 -10.21
N GLN A 15 -19.22 -2.44 -9.49
CA GLN A 15 -18.50 -1.23 -9.10
C GLN A 15 -17.52 -0.79 -10.18
N GLU A 16 -17.62 0.46 -10.60
CA GLU A 16 -16.69 1.09 -11.52
C GLU A 16 -15.50 1.66 -10.76
N ILE A 17 -14.32 1.09 -11.00
CA ILE A 17 -13.06 1.54 -10.42
C ILE A 17 -12.22 2.17 -11.54
N PRO A 18 -11.85 3.46 -11.41
CA PRO A 18 -11.04 4.12 -12.41
C PRO A 18 -9.62 3.57 -12.50
N TRP A 19 -9.07 3.50 -13.71
CA TRP A 19 -7.72 2.95 -13.95
C TRP A 19 -6.63 3.60 -13.10
N TRP A 20 -6.64 4.92 -12.97
CA TRP A 20 -5.65 5.70 -12.21
C TRP A 20 -5.77 5.50 -10.70
N ASP A 21 -6.93 5.09 -10.20
CA ASP A 21 -7.11 4.74 -8.79
C ASP A 21 -6.50 3.37 -8.45
N LEU A 22 -6.31 2.51 -9.47
CA LEU A 22 -5.69 1.19 -9.35
C LEU A 22 -4.19 1.23 -9.64
N PHE A 23 -3.77 2.00 -10.65
CA PHE A 23 -2.40 2.07 -11.15
C PHE A 23 -1.85 3.48 -11.03
N SER A 24 -1.60 3.90 -9.79
CA SER A 24 -1.00 5.21 -9.50
C SER A 24 0.53 5.14 -9.42
N ARG A 25 1.08 3.93 -9.21
CA ARG A 25 2.50 3.66 -9.02
C ARG A 25 2.98 2.56 -9.96
N LYS A 26 4.28 2.58 -10.29
CA LYS A 26 4.94 1.53 -11.08
C LYS A 26 4.89 0.14 -10.47
N THR A 27 4.73 0.05 -9.14
CA THR A 27 4.67 -1.21 -8.39
C THR A 27 3.26 -1.74 -8.22
N ASP A 28 2.24 -0.95 -8.56
CA ASP A 28 0.84 -1.35 -8.45
C ASP A 28 0.57 -2.53 -9.41
N ARG A 29 -0.15 -3.51 -8.90
CA ARG A 29 -0.52 -4.73 -9.64
C ARG A 29 -1.88 -5.19 -9.15
N LEU A 30 -2.78 -5.56 -10.05
CA LEU A 30 -4.04 -6.18 -9.69
C LEU A 30 -3.88 -7.69 -9.81
N LEU A 31 -4.12 -8.41 -8.72
CA LEU A 31 -4.10 -9.88 -8.69
C LEU A 31 -5.53 -10.38 -8.78
N VAL A 32 -5.85 -11.14 -9.81
CA VAL A 32 -7.20 -11.62 -10.10
C VAL A 32 -7.15 -13.14 -10.19
N ASP A 33 -7.78 -13.83 -9.25
CA ASP A 33 -7.93 -15.29 -9.33
C ASP A 33 -9.14 -15.59 -10.23
N ALA A 34 -8.87 -15.85 -11.51
CA ALA A 34 -9.91 -16.03 -12.51
C ALA A 34 -10.22 -17.53 -12.73
N THR A 35 -11.51 -17.87 -12.85
CA THR A 35 -11.98 -19.20 -13.26
C THR A 35 -12.24 -19.28 -14.75
N GLU A 36 -12.59 -18.16 -15.38
CA GLU A 36 -12.77 -18.07 -16.83
C GLU A 36 -12.15 -16.75 -17.32
N ILE A 37 -11.33 -16.80 -18.38
CA ILE A 37 -10.68 -15.63 -18.96
C ILE A 37 -10.98 -15.58 -20.46
N ARG A 38 -11.51 -14.46 -20.93
CA ARG A 38 -11.74 -14.17 -22.35
C ARG A 38 -10.97 -12.92 -22.73
N VAL A 39 -10.11 -13.03 -23.74
CA VAL A 39 -9.30 -11.90 -24.25
C VAL A 39 -9.83 -11.55 -25.63
N SER A 40 -10.32 -10.32 -25.80
CA SER A 40 -10.91 -9.82 -27.04
C SER A 40 -12.04 -10.71 -27.59
N GLY A 41 -12.79 -11.36 -26.70
CA GLY A 41 -13.89 -12.26 -27.04
C GLY A 41 -13.49 -13.72 -27.31
N GLU A 42 -12.20 -14.05 -27.39
CA GLU A 42 -11.73 -15.43 -27.52
C GLU A 42 -11.46 -16.05 -26.14
N PRO A 43 -12.02 -17.25 -25.84
CA PRO A 43 -11.73 -17.95 -24.59
C PRO A 43 -10.26 -18.37 -24.58
N VAL A 44 -9.53 -17.93 -23.56
CA VAL A 44 -8.17 -18.39 -23.34
C VAL A 44 -8.25 -19.80 -22.77
N SER A 45 -7.54 -20.76 -23.36
CA SER A 45 -7.58 -22.19 -23.06
C SER A 45 -6.97 -22.60 -21.70
N VAL A 46 -6.95 -21.68 -20.73
CA VAL A 46 -6.40 -21.90 -19.39
C VAL A 46 -7.59 -22.17 -18.45
N GLU A 47 -7.57 -23.31 -17.75
CA GLU A 47 -8.61 -23.78 -16.79
C GLU A 47 -8.76 -22.93 -15.51
N GLY A 48 -8.49 -21.63 -15.62
CA GLY A 48 -8.40 -20.71 -14.49
C GLY A 48 -7.00 -20.63 -13.88
N GLY A 49 -6.78 -19.58 -13.11
CA GLY A 49 -5.51 -19.29 -12.45
C GLY A 49 -5.34 -17.81 -12.14
N GLN A 50 -4.21 -17.46 -11.55
CA GLN A 50 -3.92 -16.09 -11.15
C GLN A 50 -3.50 -15.25 -12.35
N LEU A 51 -4.31 -14.24 -12.66
CA LEU A 51 -4.04 -13.19 -13.63
C LEU A 51 -3.41 -12.01 -12.91
N ILE A 52 -2.29 -11.51 -13.42
CA ILE A 52 -1.61 -10.33 -12.87
C ILE A 52 -1.71 -9.20 -13.88
N ILE A 53 -2.45 -8.16 -13.55
CA ILE A 53 -2.60 -6.97 -14.39
C ILE A 53 -1.71 -5.87 -13.82
N ARG A 54 -0.86 -5.30 -14.66
CA ARG A 54 -0.01 -4.13 -14.38
C ARG A 54 -0.47 -2.97 -15.25
N GLU A 55 0.14 -1.80 -15.04
CA GLU A 55 -0.17 -0.58 -15.77
C GLU A 55 -0.12 -0.74 -17.31
N MET A 56 0.81 -1.54 -17.84
CA MET A 56 1.01 -1.66 -19.30
C MET A 56 0.87 -3.08 -19.84
N ASP A 57 0.79 -4.07 -18.95
CA ASP A 57 0.94 -5.49 -19.28
C ASP A 57 0.00 -6.36 -18.46
N ILE A 58 -0.45 -7.45 -19.06
CA ILE A 58 -1.22 -8.50 -18.42
C ILE A 58 -0.41 -9.79 -18.50
N THR A 59 -0.17 -10.41 -17.36
CA THR A 59 0.40 -11.77 -17.28
C THR A 59 -0.73 -12.76 -17.07
N LEU A 60 -0.95 -13.62 -18.06
CA LEU A 60 -1.89 -14.73 -18.01
C LEU A 60 -1.38 -15.85 -17.08
N PRO A 61 -2.25 -16.78 -16.62
CA PRO A 61 -1.83 -17.81 -15.68
C PRO A 61 -0.85 -18.85 -16.26
N ASP A 62 -0.74 -18.93 -17.59
CA ASP A 62 0.27 -19.73 -18.31
C ASP A 62 1.66 -19.06 -18.33
N GLY A 63 1.78 -17.84 -17.80
CA GLY A 63 2.99 -17.02 -17.80
C GLY A 63 3.15 -16.15 -19.05
N THR A 64 2.22 -16.21 -20.01
CA THR A 64 2.27 -15.38 -21.21
C THR A 64 1.98 -13.93 -20.86
N VAL A 65 2.85 -13.03 -21.32
CA VAL A 65 2.71 -11.58 -21.10
C VAL A 65 2.16 -10.93 -22.36
N HIS A 66 1.04 -10.23 -22.22
CA HIS A 66 0.44 -9.43 -23.28
C HIS A 66 0.46 -7.95 -22.92
N HIS A 67 0.97 -7.13 -23.85
CA HIS A 67 0.86 -5.69 -23.74
C HIS A 67 -0.61 -5.26 -23.85
N LEU A 68 -1.04 -4.39 -22.94
CA LEU A 68 -2.42 -3.89 -22.86
C LEU A 68 -2.87 -3.22 -24.16
N SER A 69 -1.94 -2.55 -24.87
CA SER A 69 -2.18 -1.89 -26.15
C SER A 69 -2.63 -2.83 -27.28
N LYS A 70 -2.39 -4.13 -27.15
CA LYS A 70 -2.79 -5.14 -28.15
C LYS A 70 -4.14 -5.78 -27.85
N ILE A 71 -4.70 -5.54 -26.66
CA ILE A 71 -5.94 -6.18 -26.19
C ILE A 71 -7.08 -5.17 -26.32
N LYS A 72 -8.19 -5.58 -26.94
CA LYS A 72 -9.37 -4.71 -27.09
C LYS A 72 -10.34 -4.80 -25.92
N SER A 73 -10.51 -6.00 -25.36
CA SER A 73 -11.33 -6.24 -24.16
C SER A 73 -10.77 -7.41 -23.36
N LEU A 74 -11.04 -7.44 -22.07
CA LEU A 74 -10.69 -8.52 -21.16
C LEU A 74 -11.90 -8.74 -20.24
N ASP A 75 -12.50 -9.92 -20.33
CA ASP A 75 -13.74 -10.25 -19.64
C ASP A 75 -13.64 -11.65 -19.04
N GLY A 76 -14.29 -11.93 -17.91
CA GLY A 76 -14.17 -13.22 -17.27
C GLY A 76 -14.92 -13.35 -15.96
N ALA A 77 -14.91 -14.57 -15.41
CA ALA A 77 -15.39 -14.85 -14.06
C ALA A 77 -14.20 -14.97 -13.11
N THR A 78 -14.28 -14.30 -11.96
CA THR A 78 -13.22 -14.31 -10.93
C THR A 78 -13.79 -14.65 -9.56
N THR A 79 -12.99 -15.35 -8.76
CA THR A 79 -13.31 -15.68 -7.37
C THR A 79 -12.78 -14.62 -6.41
N SER A 80 -11.67 -13.97 -6.74
CA SER A 80 -10.99 -13.02 -5.86
C SER A 80 -10.25 -11.96 -6.65
N VAL A 81 -10.34 -10.71 -6.18
CA VAL A 81 -9.56 -9.58 -6.69
C VAL A 81 -8.82 -8.96 -5.52
N VAL A 82 -7.50 -8.92 -5.60
CA VAL A 82 -6.63 -8.33 -4.59
C VAL A 82 -5.87 -7.16 -5.20
N ILE A 83 -6.01 -5.99 -4.58
CA ILE A 83 -5.20 -4.81 -4.84
C ILE A 83 -4.17 -4.72 -3.70
N PRO A 84 -2.95 -5.25 -3.88
CA PRO A 84 -1.88 -5.16 -2.90
C PRO A 84 -1.46 -3.70 -2.78
N ARG A 85 -1.96 -3.03 -1.74
CA ARG A 85 -1.51 -1.69 -1.38
C ARG A 85 -0.29 -1.80 -0.48
N GLU A 86 0.69 -0.91 -0.69
CA GLU A 86 1.83 -0.80 0.22
C GLU A 86 1.36 -0.44 1.64
N ALA A 87 2.00 -1.04 2.64
CA ALA A 87 1.60 -0.91 4.05
C ALA A 87 1.85 0.50 4.62
N MET A 88 2.70 1.30 3.98
CA MET A 88 3.13 2.62 4.45
C MET A 88 3.26 3.58 3.25
N GLY A 89 2.82 4.82 3.41
CA GLY A 89 2.92 5.81 2.33
C GLY A 89 4.38 6.20 2.09
N MET A 90 4.78 6.40 0.82
CA MET A 90 6.11 6.90 0.48
C MET A 90 6.45 8.23 1.20
N GLY A 91 5.45 9.07 1.47
CA GLY A 91 5.63 10.27 2.29
C GLY A 91 6.16 9.98 3.69
N ASP A 92 5.63 8.96 4.36
CA ASP A 92 6.06 8.59 5.71
C ASP A 92 7.50 8.06 5.71
N VAL A 93 7.89 7.32 4.67
CA VAL A 93 9.28 6.86 4.48
C VAL A 93 10.24 8.03 4.36
N HIS A 94 9.89 9.06 3.58
CA HIS A 94 10.72 10.27 3.49
C HIS A 94 10.80 11.03 4.82
N LEU A 95 9.70 11.10 5.59
CA LEU A 95 9.72 11.71 6.91
C LEU A 95 10.65 10.95 7.87
N LEU A 96 10.60 9.61 7.91
CA LEU A 96 11.56 8.80 8.67
C LEU A 96 12.99 9.05 8.20
N GLY A 97 13.21 9.16 6.89
CA GLY A 97 14.52 9.49 6.32
C GLY A 97 15.06 10.83 6.84
N MET A 98 14.21 11.87 6.89
CA MET A 98 14.58 13.17 7.46
C MET A 98 14.84 13.09 8.96
N ILE A 99 13.98 12.41 9.73
CA ILE A 99 14.18 12.19 11.17
C ILE A 99 15.52 11.50 11.40
N GLY A 100 15.86 10.48 10.60
CA GLY A 100 17.13 9.78 10.68
C GLY A 100 18.32 10.66 10.32
N ALA A 101 18.18 11.54 9.33
CA ALA A 101 19.23 12.48 8.96
C ALA A 101 19.53 13.50 10.07
N PHE A 102 18.52 13.97 10.81
CA PHE A 102 18.70 14.97 11.87
C PHE A 102 19.04 14.35 13.24
N PHE A 103 18.39 13.25 13.61
CA PHE A 103 18.42 12.68 14.95
C PHE A 103 19.10 11.31 15.03
N GLY A 104 19.54 10.76 13.89
CA GLY A 104 20.09 9.42 13.80
C GLY A 104 19.05 8.32 13.88
N TRP A 105 19.52 7.08 13.77
CA TRP A 105 18.67 5.89 13.76
C TRP A 105 17.84 5.71 15.05
N THR A 106 18.36 6.13 16.21
CA THR A 106 17.64 6.09 17.49
C THR A 106 16.40 6.98 17.48
N GLY A 107 16.50 8.20 16.94
CA GLY A 107 15.37 9.10 16.77
C GLY A 107 14.30 8.55 15.85
N VAL A 108 14.68 7.77 14.83
CA VAL A 108 13.72 7.08 13.93
C VAL A 108 12.91 6.05 14.69
N PHE A 109 13.56 5.14 15.43
CA PHE A 109 12.88 4.09 16.19
C PHE A 109 11.95 4.69 17.25
N PHE A 110 12.42 5.68 18.00
CA PHE A 110 11.60 6.36 18.98
C PHE A 110 10.40 7.05 18.33
N SER A 111 10.62 7.82 17.27
CA SER A 111 9.54 8.59 16.61
C SER A 111 8.48 7.67 16.01
N LEU A 112 8.90 6.56 15.39
CA LEU A 112 8.00 5.54 14.86
C LEU A 112 7.13 4.90 15.96
N PHE A 113 7.75 4.57 17.09
CA PHE A 113 7.05 3.98 18.24
C PHE A 113 6.07 4.97 18.88
N ALA A 114 6.53 6.20 19.17
CA ALA A 114 5.71 7.26 19.73
C ALA A 114 4.52 7.61 18.81
N ALA A 115 4.76 7.68 17.50
CA ALA A 115 3.73 7.89 16.49
C ALA A 115 2.64 6.82 16.53
N SER A 116 3.03 5.55 16.67
CA SER A 116 2.09 4.44 16.79
C SER A 116 1.20 4.58 18.02
N ILE A 117 1.77 4.97 19.16
CA ILE A 117 1.02 5.24 20.39
C ILE A 117 0.04 6.40 20.19
N PHE A 118 0.50 7.52 19.64
CA PHE A 118 -0.36 8.68 19.39
C PHE A 118 -1.48 8.36 18.39
N ALA A 119 -1.19 7.58 17.36
CA ALA A 119 -2.17 7.12 16.37
C ALA A 119 -3.25 6.24 17.01
N ILE A 120 -2.87 5.29 17.86
CA ILE A 120 -3.80 4.43 18.60
C ILE A 120 -4.70 5.27 19.52
N ILE A 121 -4.11 6.18 20.30
CA ILE A 121 -4.86 7.07 21.18
C ILE A 121 -5.87 7.90 20.38
N ALA A 122 -5.43 8.52 19.28
CA ALA A 122 -6.31 9.30 18.42
C ALA A 122 -7.41 8.46 17.76
N ALA A 123 -7.13 7.23 17.36
CA ALA A 123 -8.12 6.32 16.79
C ALA A 123 -9.21 5.96 17.82
N ILE A 124 -8.82 5.72 19.07
CA ILE A 124 -9.76 5.44 20.18
C ILE A 124 -10.66 6.65 20.43
N PHE A 125 -10.10 7.85 20.58
CA PHE A 125 -10.87 9.07 20.84
C PHE A 125 -11.72 9.49 19.64
N GLY A 126 -11.21 9.31 18.42
CA GLY A 126 -11.93 9.63 17.19
C GLY A 126 -13.02 8.63 16.81
N ARG A 127 -13.17 7.52 17.54
CA ARG A 127 -14.05 6.38 17.19
C ARG A 127 -13.91 5.97 15.73
N ILE A 128 -12.68 6.00 15.22
CA ILE A 128 -12.41 5.63 13.83
C ILE A 128 -12.57 4.11 13.74
N GLY A 129 -13.56 3.66 12.97
CA GLY A 129 -13.84 2.24 12.79
C GLY A 129 -12.62 1.49 12.25
N PHE A 130 -12.46 0.24 12.68
CA PHE A 130 -11.44 -0.68 12.17
C PHE A 130 -11.49 -0.72 10.63
N GLY A 131 -10.33 -0.51 9.98
CA GLY A 131 -10.21 -0.57 8.52
C GLY A 131 -10.23 0.78 7.79
N LYS A 132 -10.47 1.91 8.49
CA LYS A 132 -10.26 3.23 7.88
C LYS A 132 -8.78 3.60 7.85
N GLN A 133 -8.31 4.10 6.71
CA GLN A 133 -6.95 4.58 6.53
C GLN A 133 -6.72 5.81 7.41
N LEU A 134 -5.92 5.66 8.46
CA LEU A 134 -5.47 6.77 9.28
C LEU A 134 -4.13 7.27 8.71
N PRO A 135 -4.02 8.55 8.32
CA PRO A 135 -2.75 9.07 7.81
C PRO A 135 -1.70 9.05 8.94
N PHE A 136 -0.60 8.32 8.73
CA PHE A 136 0.41 8.10 9.76
C PHE A 136 1.37 9.29 9.92
N GLY A 137 1.65 10.02 8.82
CA GLY A 137 2.57 11.16 8.78
C GLY A 137 2.40 12.20 9.90
N PRO A 138 1.18 12.69 10.22
CA PRO A 138 0.99 13.63 11.32
C PRO A 138 1.41 13.08 12.69
N PHE A 139 1.15 11.79 12.96
CA PHE A 139 1.57 11.13 14.20
C PHE A 139 3.09 10.95 14.25
N LEU A 140 3.70 10.68 13.10
CA LEU A 140 5.15 10.62 12.97
C LEU A 140 5.81 11.97 13.27
N ALA A 141 5.24 13.06 12.76
CA ALA A 141 5.69 14.41 13.08
C ALA A 141 5.58 14.69 14.59
N MET A 142 4.49 14.25 15.25
CA MET A 142 4.37 14.37 16.71
C MET A 142 5.42 13.53 17.46
N GLY A 143 5.74 12.32 16.99
CA GLY A 143 6.83 11.51 17.54
C GLY A 143 8.20 12.18 17.42
N CYS A 144 8.48 12.80 16.27
CA CYS A 144 9.67 13.61 16.03
C CYS A 144 9.75 14.82 16.97
N VAL A 145 8.63 15.56 17.13
CA VAL A 145 8.54 16.67 18.07
C VAL A 145 8.79 16.20 19.51
N ALA A 146 8.20 15.06 19.90
CA ALA A 146 8.42 14.47 21.22
C ALA A 146 9.91 14.13 21.44
N TRP A 147 10.59 13.60 20.42
CA TRP A 147 12.05 13.38 20.47
C TRP A 147 12.81 14.69 20.70
N MET A 148 12.51 15.72 19.91
CA MET A 148 13.16 17.04 19.99
C MET A 148 13.02 17.70 21.37
N PHE A 149 11.87 17.55 22.04
CA PHE A 149 11.60 18.18 23.33
C PHE A 149 11.98 17.34 24.57
N GLY A 150 12.59 16.17 24.39
CA GLY A 150 13.08 15.37 25.52
C GLY A 150 12.90 13.86 25.42
N GLY A 151 12.36 13.35 24.30
CA GLY A 151 12.25 11.90 24.08
C GLY A 151 13.58 11.17 24.12
N TRP A 152 14.69 11.86 23.82
CA TRP A 152 16.04 11.30 23.98
C TRP A 152 16.34 10.88 25.44
N LYS A 153 15.81 11.59 26.45
CA LYS A 153 15.99 11.21 27.86
C LYS A 153 15.25 9.93 28.21
N LEU A 154 14.04 9.76 27.67
CA LEU A 154 13.27 8.52 27.82
C LEU A 154 13.98 7.35 27.15
N TRP A 155 14.60 7.58 26.00
CA TRP A 155 15.40 6.58 25.31
C TRP A 155 16.63 6.14 26.11
N VAL A 156 17.36 7.09 26.69
CA VAL A 156 18.51 6.79 27.57
C VAL A 156 18.05 6.02 28.80
N TRP A 157 17.00 6.48 29.49
CA TRP A 157 16.43 5.77 30.64
C TRP A 157 16.00 4.33 30.30
N TYR A 158 15.39 4.14 29.13
CA TYR A 158 14.99 2.81 28.65
C TYR A 158 16.21 1.92 28.42
N MET A 159 17.26 2.44 27.76
CA MET A 159 18.49 1.68 27.50
C MET A 159 19.25 1.35 28.79
N GLU A 160 19.32 2.28 29.75
CA GLU A 160 19.94 2.04 31.06
C GLU A 160 19.19 0.98 31.87
N THR A 161 17.85 0.99 31.81
CA THR A 161 17.02 -0.02 32.48
C THR A 161 17.16 -1.39 31.84
N LEU A 162 17.34 -1.44 30.51
CA LEU A 162 17.47 -2.69 29.76
C LEU A 162 18.89 -3.26 29.82
N SER A 163 19.91 -2.41 29.95
CA SER A 163 21.29 -2.86 30.14
C SER A 163 21.42 -3.49 31.52
N PRO A 164 21.88 -4.75 31.63
CA PRO A 164 22.20 -5.30 32.94
C PRO A 164 23.28 -4.43 33.59
N PRO A 165 23.25 -4.24 34.93
CA PRO A 165 24.32 -3.53 35.61
C PRO A 165 25.63 -4.26 35.29
N LEU A 166 26.56 -3.56 34.64
CA LEU A 166 27.91 -4.06 34.40
C LEU A 166 28.53 -4.36 35.78
N MET A 167 28.59 -5.64 36.13
CA MET A 167 29.33 -6.18 37.27
C MET A 167 30.80 -6.33 36.88
#